data_AF-A0A1V5K0S1-F1
#
_entry.id   AF-A0A1V5K0S1-F1
#
_cell.length_a   1.000
_cell.length_b   1.000
_cell.length_c   1.000
_cell.angle_alpha   90.00
_cell.angle_beta   90.00
_cell.angle_gamma   90.00
#
_symmetry.space_group_name_H-M   'P 1'
#
loop_
_entity.id
_entity.type
_entity.pdbx_description
1 polymer ?
#
loop_
_entity_poly.entity_id
_entity_poly.type
_entity_poly.pdbx_seq_one_letter_code
_entity_poly.pdbx_strand_id
1 'polypeptide(L)'
;MVLGDFAELPGRKIVVAGEMLELGEKSEGEHLRVAEKILEERFDGVYLVQGQAFRIYERLREDPWYRERVFYYDQAKEFKERFGRLLEEEQTVLVKGSFGTQLWKLVEESQ
;
A
#
# COMPACT_ATOMS: atom_id res chain seq x y z
N MET A 1 9.25 11.33 -1.16
CA MET A 1 10.05 11.35 0.08
C MET A 1 9.26 10.73 1.23
N VAL A 2 8.78 9.49 1.06
CA VAL A 2 8.15 8.68 2.15
C VAL A 2 8.52 7.22 1.91
N LEU A 3 8.39 6.74 0.66
CA LEU A 3 8.73 5.36 0.30
C LEU A 3 10.24 5.06 0.35
N GLY A 4 11.09 6.00 -0.12
CA GLY A 4 12.55 5.82 -0.05
C GLY A 4 13.06 5.75 1.38
N ASP A 5 12.66 6.69 2.24
CA ASP A 5 13.05 6.67 3.65
C ASP A 5 12.51 5.44 4.39
N PHE A 6 11.31 4.97 4.02
CA PHE A 6 10.73 3.74 4.53
C PHE A 6 11.52 2.49 4.12
N ALA A 7 12.07 2.45 2.90
CA ALA A 7 12.84 1.32 2.39
C ALA A 7 14.09 1.05 3.24
N GLU A 8 14.70 2.09 3.82
CA GLU A 8 15.91 2.01 4.65
C GLU A 8 15.66 1.47 6.08
N LEU A 9 14.40 1.29 6.49
CA LEU A 9 14.10 0.78 7.84
C LEU A 9 14.49 -0.72 7.96
N PRO A 10 14.68 -1.27 9.17
CA PRO A 10 15.03 -2.70 9.34
C PRO A 10 13.82 -3.64 9.18
N GLY A 11 14.05 -4.89 8.80
CA GLY A 11 13.01 -5.92 8.70
C GLY A 11 12.18 -5.88 7.40
N ARG A 12 11.25 -6.83 7.25
CA ARG A 12 10.39 -6.95 6.05
C ARG A 12 9.56 -5.69 5.83
N LYS A 13 9.43 -5.25 4.59
CA LYS A 13 8.78 -3.97 4.25
C LYS A 13 7.41 -4.20 3.65
N ILE A 14 6.39 -3.80 4.39
CA ILE A 14 5.00 -3.90 3.96
C ILE A 14 4.43 -2.50 3.71
N VAL A 15 3.89 -2.27 2.52
CA VAL A 15 3.19 -1.04 2.16
C VAL A 15 1.69 -1.28 2.19
N VAL A 16 0.97 -0.44 2.92
CA VAL A 16 -0.49 -0.35 2.91
C VAL A 16 -0.88 1.03 2.41
N ALA A 17 -1.45 1.10 1.21
CA ALA A 17 -1.77 2.37 0.54
C ALA A 17 -3.25 2.42 0.11
N GLY A 18 -3.95 3.46 0.55
CA GLY A 18 -5.32 3.74 0.16
C GLY A 18 -5.44 4.76 -0.97
N GLU A 19 -6.64 4.94 -1.51
CA GLU A 19 -6.93 5.96 -2.52
C GLU A 19 -6.45 7.37 -2.10
N MET A 20 -5.81 8.05 -3.06
CA MET A 20 -5.36 9.43 -2.97
C MET A 20 -6.35 10.36 -3.68
N LEU A 21 -7.31 10.92 -2.94
CA LEU A 21 -8.42 11.72 -3.48
C LEU A 21 -8.03 13.11 -4.01
N GLU A 22 -6.91 13.68 -3.57
CA GLU A 22 -6.56 15.09 -3.81
C GLU A 22 -5.88 15.38 -5.17
N LEU A 23 -5.89 14.42 -6.10
CA LEU A 23 -5.04 14.50 -7.30
C LEU A 23 -5.75 14.94 -8.57
N GLY A 24 -7.09 14.97 -8.60
CA GLY A 24 -7.87 15.42 -9.77
C GLY A 24 -7.44 14.73 -11.07
N GLU A 25 -7.27 15.49 -12.15
CA GLU A 25 -6.84 14.98 -13.47
C GLU A 25 -5.43 14.36 -13.46
N LYS A 26 -4.58 14.68 -12.48
CA LYS A 26 -3.22 14.11 -12.35
C LYS A 26 -3.20 12.76 -11.66
N SER A 27 -4.34 12.28 -11.18
CA SER A 27 -4.43 11.11 -10.32
C SER A 27 -3.76 9.89 -10.93
N GLU A 28 -4.04 9.56 -12.19
CA GLU A 28 -3.45 8.39 -12.85
C GLU A 28 -1.90 8.45 -12.89
N GLY A 29 -1.34 9.60 -13.26
CA GLY A 29 0.10 9.79 -13.35
C GLY A 29 0.82 9.65 -12.00
N GLU A 30 0.22 10.12 -10.91
CA GLU A 30 0.82 9.95 -9.58
C GLU A 30 0.72 8.51 -9.08
N HIS A 31 -0.40 7.81 -9.32
CA HIS A 31 -0.52 6.40 -8.95
C HIS A 31 0.53 5.56 -9.69
N LEU A 32 0.77 5.83 -10.98
CA LEU A 32 1.85 5.17 -11.72
C LEU A 32 3.23 5.48 -11.15
N ARG A 33 3.52 6.73 -10.76
CA ARG A 33 4.81 7.05 -10.09
C ARG A 33 5.00 6.31 -8.78
N VAL A 34 3.93 6.15 -7.99
CA VAL A 34 3.97 5.34 -6.77
C VAL A 34 4.28 3.89 -7.11
N ALA A 35 3.64 3.33 -8.14
CA ALA A 35 3.91 1.96 -8.60
C ALA A 35 5.38 1.79 -9.04
N GLU A 36 5.91 2.71 -9.85
CA GLU A 36 7.32 2.66 -10.28
C GLU A 36 8.27 2.71 -9.09
N LYS A 37 7.99 3.56 -8.08
CA LYS A 37 8.83 3.60 -6.88
C LYS A 37 8.76 2.29 -6.08
N ILE A 38 7.57 1.68 -5.99
CA ILE A 38 7.43 0.36 -5.34
C ILE A 38 8.23 -0.70 -6.10
N LEU A 39 8.19 -0.71 -7.44
CA LEU A 39 8.97 -1.65 -8.27
C LEU A 39 10.48 -1.48 -8.08
N GLU A 40 10.94 -0.24 -7.92
CA GLU A 40 12.35 0.09 -7.69
C GLU A 40 12.82 -0.43 -6.33
N GLU A 41 12.04 -0.21 -5.26
CA GLU A 41 12.42 -0.56 -3.88
C GLU A 41 12.16 -2.03 -3.51
N ARG A 42 11.38 -2.77 -4.30
CA ARG A 42 11.13 -4.22 -4.12
C ARG A 42 10.56 -4.61 -2.75
N PHE A 43 9.64 -3.82 -2.22
CA PHE A 43 8.94 -4.13 -0.96
C PHE A 43 8.33 -5.55 -0.93
N ASP A 44 8.36 -6.18 0.24
CA ASP A 44 8.00 -7.59 0.46
C ASP A 44 6.51 -7.88 0.31
N GLY A 45 5.66 -6.87 0.55
CA GLY A 45 4.21 -6.95 0.43
C GLY A 45 3.57 -5.57 0.21
N VAL A 46 2.54 -5.53 -0.63
CA VAL A 46 1.84 -4.30 -1.01
C VAL A 46 0.34 -4.53 -0.98
N TYR A 47 -0.35 -3.79 -0.13
CA TYR A 47 -1.80 -3.86 0.08
C TYR A 47 -2.43 -2.54 -0.33
N LEU A 48 -3.30 -2.60 -1.33
CA LEU A 48 -3.91 -1.45 -1.96
C LEU A 48 -5.40 -1.44 -1.64
N VAL A 49 -5.92 -0.29 -1.21
CA VAL A 49 -7.26 -0.22 -0.64
C VAL A 49 -8.06 0.90 -1.30
N GLN A 50 -9.18 0.52 -1.92
CA GLN A 50 -10.17 1.39 -2.55
C GLN A 50 -9.72 2.19 -3.77
N GLY A 51 -10.71 2.46 -4.63
CA GLY A 51 -10.65 3.49 -5.67
C GLY A 51 -9.41 3.41 -6.56
N GLN A 52 -8.78 4.55 -6.80
CA GLN A 52 -7.66 4.63 -7.75
C GLN A 52 -6.36 3.93 -7.30
N ALA A 53 -6.27 3.44 -6.06
CA ALA A 53 -5.17 2.56 -5.66
C ALA A 53 -5.11 1.28 -6.53
N PHE A 54 -6.23 0.90 -7.16
CA PHE A 54 -6.28 -0.17 -8.15
C PHE A 54 -5.30 0.03 -9.32
N ARG A 55 -4.99 1.27 -9.73
CA ARG A 55 -4.01 1.53 -10.80
C ARG A 55 -2.60 1.10 -10.43
N ILE A 56 -2.24 1.26 -9.15
CA ILE A 56 -0.97 0.76 -8.63
C ILE A 56 -0.96 -0.78 -8.72
N TYR A 57 -2.07 -1.42 -8.34
CA TYR A 57 -2.21 -2.89 -8.39
C TYR A 57 -2.05 -3.43 -9.81
N GLU A 58 -2.73 -2.81 -10.79
CA GLU A 58 -2.63 -3.18 -12.20
C GLU A 58 -1.21 -3.08 -12.74
N ARG A 59 -0.47 -2.04 -12.35
CA ARG A 59 0.92 -1.89 -12.79
C ARG A 59 1.85 -2.89 -12.12
N LEU A 60 1.71 -3.12 -10.81
CA LEU A 60 2.59 -4.01 -10.06
C LEU A 60 2.44 -5.47 -10.46
N ARG A 61 1.22 -5.96 -10.72
CA ARG A 61 0.98 -7.37 -11.08
C ARG A 61 1.62 -7.81 -12.41
N GLU A 62 2.01 -6.85 -13.25
CA GLU A 62 2.75 -7.13 -14.50
C GLU A 62 4.17 -7.64 -14.20
N ASP A 63 4.76 -7.21 -13.07
CA ASP A 63 6.06 -7.68 -12.62
C ASP A 63 5.94 -9.05 -11.92
N PRO A 64 6.69 -10.09 -12.35
CA PRO A 64 6.64 -11.42 -11.74
C PRO A 64 6.91 -11.44 -10.24
N TRP A 65 7.73 -10.52 -9.71
CA TRP A 65 8.02 -10.40 -8.28
C TRP A 65 6.75 -10.13 -7.47
N TYR A 66 5.81 -9.38 -8.03
CA TYR A 66 4.64 -8.87 -7.31
C TYR A 66 3.39 -9.72 -7.46
N ARG A 67 3.33 -10.70 -8.37
CA ARG A 67 2.11 -11.51 -8.60
C ARG A 67 1.48 -12.09 -7.34
N GLU A 68 2.31 -12.48 -6.38
CA GLU A 68 1.87 -13.07 -5.10
C GLU A 68 2.12 -12.13 -3.90
N ARG A 69 2.52 -10.88 -4.16
CA ARG A 69 2.89 -9.89 -3.14
C ARG A 69 2.06 -8.63 -3.17
N VAL A 70 1.30 -8.40 -4.23
CA VAL A 70 0.39 -7.26 -4.35
C VAL A 70 -1.07 -7.73 -4.23
N PHE A 71 -1.83 -7.05 -3.40
CA PHE A 71 -3.25 -7.35 -3.15
C PHE A 71 -4.06 -6.06 -3.23
N TYR A 72 -5.25 -6.12 -3.83
CA TYR A 72 -6.20 -5.01 -3.85
C TYR A 72 -7.48 -5.39 -3.09
N TYR A 73 -7.99 -4.45 -2.31
CA TYR A 73 -9.24 -4.56 -1.56
C TYR A 73 -10.13 -3.38 -1.93
N ASP A 74 -11.32 -3.68 -2.46
CA ASP A 74 -12.25 -2.63 -2.88
C ASP A 74 -12.96 -1.95 -1.69
N GLN A 75 -12.88 -2.57 -0.50
CA GLN A 75 -13.49 -2.03 0.72
C GLN A 75 -12.48 -2.04 1.87
N ALA A 76 -12.33 -0.90 2.54
CA ALA A 76 -11.48 -0.78 3.72
C ALA A 76 -11.88 -1.74 4.85
N LYS A 77 -13.18 -2.07 4.97
CA LYS A 77 -13.68 -3.04 5.94
C LYS A 77 -13.09 -4.44 5.72
N GLU A 78 -13.06 -4.91 4.48
CA GLU A 78 -12.49 -6.22 4.14
C GLU A 78 -11.00 -6.27 4.48
N PHE A 79 -10.27 -5.20 4.15
CA PHE A 79 -8.85 -5.12 4.49
C PHE A 79 -8.61 -5.10 6.00
N LYS A 80 -9.42 -4.37 6.78
CA LYS A 80 -9.35 -4.33 8.25
C LYS A 80 -9.46 -5.70 8.89
N GLU A 81 -10.41 -6.51 8.44
CA GLU A 81 -10.60 -7.89 8.93
C GLU A 81 -9.37 -8.79 8.65
N ARG A 82 -8.55 -8.44 7.65
CA ARG A 82 -7.34 -9.17 7.26
C ARG A 82 -6.08 -8.61 7.90
N PHE A 83 -6.01 -7.30 8.15
CA PHE A 83 -4.80 -6.60 8.58
C PHE A 83 -4.14 -7.21 9.82
N GLY A 84 -4.91 -7.50 10.87
CA GLY A 84 -4.36 -8.10 12.08
C GLY A 84 -3.69 -9.47 11.86
N ARG A 85 -4.07 -10.20 10.80
CA ARG A 85 -3.44 -11.49 10.42
C ARG A 85 -2.20 -11.33 9.55
N LEU A 86 -1.94 -10.13 9.04
CA LEU A 86 -0.75 -9.77 8.26
C LEU A 86 0.38 -9.29 9.18
N LEU A 87 0.10 -9.07 10.46
CA LEU A 87 1.09 -8.64 11.42
C LEU A 87 1.98 -9.82 11.84
N GLU A 88 3.24 -9.78 11.41
CA GLU A 88 4.29 -10.74 11.73
C GLU A 88 5.42 -10.03 12.49
N GLU A 89 6.24 -10.80 13.22
CA GLU A 89 7.47 -10.30 13.82
C GLU A 89 8.47 -9.85 12.74
N GLU A 90 9.40 -8.95 13.12
CA GLU A 90 10.51 -8.50 12.25
C GLU A 90 10.07 -7.80 10.94
N GLN A 91 8.90 -7.15 10.93
CA GLN A 91 8.46 -6.32 9.82
C GLN A 91 8.25 -4.86 10.21
N THR A 92 8.34 -3.98 9.22
CA THR A 92 7.87 -2.60 9.29
C THR A 92 6.74 -2.40 8.31
N VAL A 93 5.64 -1.80 8.78
CA VAL A 93 4.46 -1.52 7.96
C VAL A 93 4.30 -0.01 7.78
N LEU A 94 4.26 0.45 6.54
CA LEU A 94 3.86 1.81 6.19
C LEU A 94 2.37 1.84 5.88
N VAL A 95 1.60 2.63 6.61
CA VAL A 95 0.18 2.86 6.34
C VAL A 95 -0.03 4.29 5.84
N LYS A 96 -0.60 4.43 4.64
CA LYS A 96 -0.90 5.74 4.02
C LYS A 96 -2.24 5.69 3.28
N GLY A 97 -3.03 6.75 3.35
CA GLY A 97 -4.27 6.87 2.58
C GLY A 97 -4.96 8.20 2.85
N SER A 98 -5.94 8.56 2.02
CA SER A 98 -6.78 9.72 2.31
C SER A 98 -7.61 9.50 3.57
N PHE A 99 -8.08 10.59 4.20
CA PHE A 99 -8.88 10.51 5.42
C PHE A 99 -10.14 9.63 5.26
N GLY A 100 -10.76 9.68 4.06
CA GLY A 100 -11.95 8.89 3.73
C GLY A 100 -11.75 7.37 3.76
N THR A 101 -10.53 6.89 3.47
CA THR A 101 -10.19 5.45 3.53
C THR A 101 -10.14 4.93 4.97
N GLN A 102 -9.93 5.82 5.95
CA GLN A 102 -9.79 5.50 7.37
C GLN A 102 -8.73 4.43 7.69
N LEU A 103 -7.70 4.30 6.85
CA LEU A 103 -6.60 3.36 7.08
C LEU A 103 -5.81 3.69 8.36
N TRP A 104 -5.77 4.95 8.77
CA TRP A 104 -5.12 5.38 10.02
C TRP A 104 -5.67 4.66 11.26
N LYS A 105 -6.94 4.25 11.26
CA LYS A 105 -7.56 3.48 12.36
C LYS A 105 -6.91 2.11 12.57
N LEU A 106 -6.28 1.55 11.53
CA LEU A 106 -5.55 0.28 11.64
C LEU A 106 -4.40 0.39 12.64
N VAL A 107 -3.76 1.56 12.70
CA VAL A 107 -2.63 1.79 13.61
C VAL A 107 -3.14 1.87 15.05
N GLU A 108 -4.25 2.57 15.29
CA GLU A 108 -4.86 2.71 16.63
C GLU A 108 -5.34 1.37 17.19
N GLU A 109 -5.90 0.50 16.36
CA GLU A 109 -6.44 -0.81 16.76
C GLU A 109 -5.34 -1.89 16.94
N SER A 110 -4.09 -1.57 16.57
CA SER A 110 -2.94 -2.51 16.59
C SER A 110 -1.93 -2.26 17.71
N GLN A 111 -2.23 -1.33 18.63
CA GLN A 111 -1.48 -1.08 19.87
C GLN A 111 -2.03 -1.91 21.03
#